data_AF-L0DXE4-F1
#
_entry.id   AF-L0DXE4-F1
#
_cell.length_a   1.000
_cell.length_b   1.000
_cell.length_c   1.000
_cell.angle_alpha   90.00
_cell.angle_beta   90.00
_cell.angle_gamma   90.00
#
_symmetry.space_group_name_H-M   'P 1'
#
loop_
_entity.id
_entity.type
_entity.pdbx_description
1 polymer ?
#
loop_
_entity_poly.entity_id
_entity_poly.type
_entity_poly.pdbx_seq_one_letter_code
_entity_poly.pdbx_strand_id
1 'polypeptide(L)' 'MHKFGMISLYLGLVLGAIGLIGGFGLMFAGSDTWAKPLIALVPIGFLLVFTGLVTTLLHSPDQGAEPKGPPE' A
#
# COMPACT_ATOMS: atom_id res chain seq x y z
N MET A 1 10.65 0.20 -13.13
CA MET A 1 10.03 1.07 -12.09
C MET A 1 8.66 0.57 -11.64
N HIS A 2 7.85 0.00 -12.52
CA HIS A 2 6.57 -0.65 -12.15
C HIS A 2 6.69 -1.74 -11.05
N LYS A 3 7.72 -2.60 -11.13
CA LYS A 3 7.99 -3.62 -10.10
C LYS A 3 8.28 -3.04 -8.71
N PHE A 4 8.88 -1.85 -8.63
CA PHE A 4 9.23 -1.20 -7.37
C PHE A 4 8.00 -0.62 -6.67
N GLY A 5 7.09 -0.02 -7.45
CA GLY A 5 5.79 0.42 -6.97
C GLY A 5 4.95 -0.73 -6.39
N MET A 6 4.90 -1.86 -7.11
CA MET A 6 4.22 -3.08 -6.64
C MET A 6 4.80 -3.63 -5.34
N ILE A 7 6.14 -3.69 -5.21
CA ILE A 7 6.80 -4.17 -3.98
C ILE A 7 6.47 -3.25 -2.79
N SER A 8 6.56 -1.92 -2.98
CA SER A 8 6.21 -0.94 -1.95
C SER A 8 4.74 -1.05 -1.54
N LEU A 9 3.85 -1.30 -2.50
CA LEU A 9 2.42 -1.45 -2.27
C LEU A 9 2.13 -2.69 -1.43
N TYR A 10 2.67 -3.86 -1.78
CA TYR A 10 2.48 -5.08 -0.98
C TYR A 10 3.12 -4.98 0.40
N LEU A 11 4.33 -4.42 0.50
CA LEU A 11 5.02 -4.28 1.77
C LEU A 11 4.25 -3.35 2.73
N GLY A 12 3.80 -2.20 2.22
CA GLY A 12 2.98 -1.26 2.97
C GLY A 12 1.63 -1.87 3.38
N LEU A 13 1.00 -2.63 2.50
CA LEU A 13 -0.29 -3.28 2.75
C LEU A 13 -0.16 -4.30 3.89
N VAL A 14 0.87 -5.14 3.85
CA VAL A 14 1.13 -6.14 4.89
C VAL A 14 1.44 -5.47 6.23
N LEU A 15 2.30 -4.45 6.24
CA LEU A 15 2.62 -3.69 7.46
C LEU A 15 1.39 -3.00 8.04
N GLY A 16 0.58 -2.35 7.19
CA GLY A 16 -0.66 -1.70 7.59
C GLY A 16 -1.68 -2.69 8.15
N ALA A 17 -1.85 -3.83 7.50
CA ALA A 17 -2.76 -4.89 7.95
C ALA A 17 -2.31 -5.47 9.31
N ILE A 18 -1.01 -5.75 9.50
CA ILE A 18 -0.47 -6.21 10.78
C ILE A 18 -0.66 -5.15 11.87
N GLY A 19 -0.38 -3.88 11.57
CA GLY A 19 -0.58 -2.78 12.51
C GLY A 19 -2.03 -2.58 12.92
N LEU A 20 -2.97 -2.70 11.97
CA LEU A 20 -4.41 -2.61 12.23
C LEU A 20 -4.91 -3.83 13.00
N ILE A 21 -4.78 -5.03 12.43
CA ILE A 21 -5.33 -6.26 13.01
C ILE A 21 -4.67 -6.54 14.36
N GLY A 22 -3.35 -6.46 14.44
CA GLY A 22 -2.61 -6.71 15.66
C GLY A 22 -2.77 -5.58 16.68
N GLY A 23 -2.67 -4.32 16.25
CA GLY A 23 -2.77 -3.16 17.15
C GLY A 23 -4.14 -3.03 17.79
N PHE A 24 -5.22 -3.06 16.99
CA PHE A 24 -6.58 -3.05 17.53
C PHE A 24 -6.94 -4.36 18.22
N GLY A 25 -6.50 -5.51 17.70
CA GLY A 25 -6.73 -6.82 18.34
C GLY A 25 -6.14 -6.90 19.75
N LEU A 26 -4.91 -6.42 19.94
CA LEU A 26 -4.27 -6.36 21.26
C LEU A 26 -4.95 -5.34 22.18
N MET A 27 -5.48 -4.25 21.63
CA MET A 27 -6.24 -3.27 22.39
C MET A 27 -7.53 -3.87 22.94
N PHE A 28 -8.24 -4.71 22.16
CA PHE A 28 -9.40 -5.47 22.65
C PHE A 28 -9.03 -6.56 23.66
N ALA A 29 -7.82 -7.11 23.59
CA ALA A 29 -7.31 -8.08 24.56
C ALA A 29 -6.81 -7.43 25.87
N GLY A 30 -6.87 -6.09 26.00
CA GLY A 30 -6.39 -5.36 27.18
C GLY A 30 -4.86 -5.20 27.25
N SER A 31 -4.16 -5.50 26.15
CA SER A 31 -2.71 -5.48 26.03
C SER A 31 -2.22 -4.13 25.47
N ASP A 32 -2.32 -3.08 26.28
CA ASP A 32 -1.97 -1.71 25.87
C ASP A 32 -0.47 -1.49 25.58
N THR A 33 0.41 -2.30 26.15
CA THR A 33 1.87 -2.20 25.96
C THR A 33 2.28 -2.54 24.52
N TRP A 34 1.65 -3.55 23.93
CA TRP A 34 1.95 -3.99 22.56
C TRP A 34 1.01 -3.37 21.52
N ALA A 35 -0.20 -2.94 21.91
CA ALA A 35 -1.14 -2.29 20.99
C ALA A 35 -0.59 -0.96 20.44
N LYS A 36 -0.03 -0.10 21.30
CA LYS A 36 0.48 1.23 20.93
C LYS A 36 1.54 1.20 19.82
N PRO A 37 2.63 0.40 19.90
CA PRO A 37 3.62 0.36 18.83
C PRO A 37 3.06 -0.24 17.53
N LEU A 38 2.14 -1.22 17.60
CA LEU A 38 1.51 -1.77 16.39
C LEU A 38 0.61 -0.75 15.69
N ILE A 39 -0.19 0.02 16.43
CA ILE A 39 -1.01 1.09 15.85
C ILE A 39 -0.12 2.20 15.25
N ALA A 40 1.01 2.52 15.89
CA ALA A 40 1.99 3.47 15.36
C ALA A 40 2.68 3.01 14.06
N LEU A 41 2.61 1.72 13.72
CA LEU A 41 3.10 1.17 12.46
C LEU A 41 2.15 1.43 11.29
N VAL A 42 0.86 1.68 11.57
CA VAL A 42 -0.19 1.89 10.55
C VAL A 42 0.12 3.08 9.63
N PRO A 43 0.49 4.28 10.13
CA PRO A 43 0.88 5.41 9.28
C PRO A 43 2.05 5.08 8.34
N ILE A 44 3.02 4.28 8.80
CA ILE A 44 4.16 3.86 7.98
C ILE A 44 3.70 2.92 6.86
N GLY A 45 2.86 1.95 7.18
CA GLY A 45 2.23 1.07 6.19
C GLY A 45 1.46 1.87 5.14
N PHE A 46 0.67 2.86 5.58
CA PHE A 46 -0.09 3.73 4.69
C PHE A 46 0.79 4.55 3.74
N LEU A 47 1.88 5.13 4.25
CA LEU A 47 2.84 5.86 3.43
C LEU A 47 3.46 4.96 2.35
N LEU A 48 3.85 3.74 2.70
CA LEU A 48 4.43 2.79 1.75
C LEU A 48 3.43 2.35 0.67
N VAL A 49 2.17 2.10 1.04
CA VAL A 49 1.09 1.83 0.06
C VAL A 49 0.90 3.01 -0.86
N PHE A 50 0.79 4.22 -0.30
CA PHE A 50 0.55 5.44 -1.07
C PHE A 50 1.69 5.71 -2.06
N THR A 51 2.95 5.63 -1.59
CA THR A 51 4.14 5.77 -2.45
C THR A 51 4.17 4.70 -3.53
N GLY A 52 3.87 3.44 -3.19
CA GLY A 52 3.83 2.35 -4.15
C GLY A 52 2.76 2.57 -5.23
N LEU A 53 1.56 2.99 -4.81
CA LEU A 53 0.44 3.31 -5.70
C LEU A 53 0.78 4.45 -6.65
N VAL A 54 1.23 5.60 -6.12
CA VAL A 54 1.62 6.77 -6.92
C VAL A 54 2.71 6.41 -7.92
N THR A 55 3.75 5.68 -7.48
CA THR A 55 4.84 5.24 -8.36
C THR A 55 4.33 4.34 -9.47
N THR A 56 3.40 3.43 -9.17
CA THR A 56 2.81 2.50 -10.13
C THR A 56 1.94 3.23 -11.15
N LEU A 57 1.10 4.17 -10.70
CA LEU A 57 0.24 4.98 -11.57
C LEU A 57 1.05 5.88 -12.51
N LEU A 58 2.07 6.57 -11.99
CA LEU A 58 2.91 7.47 -12.80
C LEU A 58 3.83 6.74 -13.79
N HIS A 59 4.13 5.46 -13.56
CA HIS A 59 5.01 4.66 -14.42
C HIS A 59 4.29 3.51 -15.12
N SER A 60 2.96 3.46 -15.08
CA SER A 60 2.19 2.57 -15.93
C SER A 60 2.22 3.14 -17.34
N PRO A 61 2.81 2.42 -18.32
CA PRO A 61 2.71 2.86 -19.71
C PRO A 61 1.23 2.87 -20.08
N ASP A 62 0.81 3.99 -20.65
CA ASP A 62 -0.53 4.24 -21.14
C ASP A 62 -0.95 3.12 -22.10
N GLN A 63 -1.79 2.18 -21.65
CA GLN A 63 -2.33 1.10 -22.50
C GLN A 63 -3.55 1.59 -23.32
N GLY A 64 -3.77 2.90 -23.43
CA GLY A 64 -5.07 3.45 -23.83
C GLY A 64 -5.13 4.33 -25.07
N ALA A 65 -4.05 4.57 -25.80
CA ALA A 65 -4.08 5.49 -26.93
C ALA A 65 -3.27 5.00 -28.14
N GLU A 66 -3.62 3.84 -28.68
CA GLU A 66 -3.36 3.60 -30.09
C GLU A 66 -4.54 4.18 -30.87
N PRO A 67 -4.40 5.32 -31.58
CA PRO A 67 -5.46 5.82 -32.44
C PRO A 67 -5.62 4.79 -33.54
N LYS A 68 -6.72 4.03 -33.49
CA LYS A 68 -7.11 3.12 -34.57
C LYS A 68 -7.31 3.99 -35.81
N GLY A 69 -6.28 4.08 -36.66
CA GLY A 69 -6.31 4.86 -37.89
C GLY A 69 -7.47 4.41 -38.78
N PRO A 70 -7.99 5.30 -39.65
CA PRO A 70 -9.13 4.94 -40.49
C PRO A 70 -8.81 3.70 -41.34
N PRO A 71 -9.74 2.73 -41.46
CA PRO A 71 -9.55 1.58 -42.34
C PRO A 71 -9.42 2.05 -43.80
N GLU A 72 -8.43 1.48 -44.48
CA GLU A 72 -8.12 1.66 -45.91
C GLU A 72 -9.15 1.02 -46.85
#